data_AF-A0A392SW57-F1
#
_entry.id   AF-A0A392SW57-F1
#
_cell.length_a   1.000
_cell.length_b   1.000
_cell.length_c   1.000
_cell.angle_alpha   90.00
_cell.angle_beta   90.00
_cell.angle_gamma   90.00
#
_symmetry.space_group_name_H-M   'P 1'
#
loop_
_entity.id
_entity.type
_entity.pdbx_description
1 polymer ?
#
loop_
_entity_poly.entity_id
_entity_poly.type
_entity_poly.pdbx_seq_one_letter_code
_entity_poly.pdbx_strand_id
1 'polypeptide(L)'
;MVMSFRKAVRLTESKHEESIITEPVREDEFVFFKNDTPPDYFYLYTGVIQPLNLWLSFTSFEAEMLRVLNVAPTQLHPNSWA
;
A
#
# COMPACT_ATOMS: atom_id res chain seq x y z
N MET A 1 -1.24 4.41 19.23
CA MET A 1 -1.59 3.16 18.52
C MET A 1 -0.95 3.09 17.13
N VAL A 2 -0.99 4.16 16.32
CA VAL A 2 -0.34 4.23 14.99
C VAL A 2 1.20 4.08 15.04
N MET A 3 1.88 4.68 16.04
CA MET A 3 3.34 4.53 16.18
C MET A 3 3.80 3.10 16.51
N SER A 4 2.96 2.29 17.16
CA SER A 4 3.28 0.90 17.51
C SER A 4 3.26 -0.01 16.29
N PHE A 5 2.44 0.30 15.29
CA PHE A 5 2.38 -0.45 14.03
C PHE A 5 3.65 -0.26 13.20
N ARG A 6 4.14 0.99 13.11
CA ARG A 6 5.43 1.31 12.45
C ARG A 6 6.61 0.53 13.05
N LYS A 7 6.56 0.20 14.35
CA LYS A 7 7.59 -0.56 15.05
C LYS A 7 7.52 -2.08 14.82
N ALA A 8 6.35 -2.60 14.46
CA ALA A 8 6.10 -4.03 14.32
C ALA A 8 6.13 -4.53 12.87
N VAL A 9 5.80 -3.66 11.90
CA VAL A 9 5.72 -4.03 10.49
C VAL A 9 6.70 -3.18 9.69
N ARG A 10 7.81 -3.77 9.28
CA ARG A 10 8.79 -3.13 8.41
C ARG A 10 8.23 -3.16 6.98
N LEU A 11 7.77 -2.01 6.48
CA LEU A 11 7.13 -1.88 5.17
C LEU A 11 8.13 -1.65 4.03
N THR A 12 9.35 -1.21 4.35
CA THR A 12 10.35 -0.83 3.36
C THR A 12 11.78 -0.99 3.89
N GLU A 13 12.75 -0.97 2.98
CA GLU A 13 14.13 -0.66 3.34
C GLU A 13 14.26 0.84 3.65
N SER A 14 15.05 1.21 4.65
CA SER A 14 15.08 2.55 5.28
C SER A 14 15.26 3.75 4.33
N LYS A 15 15.70 3.51 3.10
CA LYS A 15 15.94 4.53 2.07
C LYS A 15 14.66 5.15 1.48
N HIS A 16 13.47 4.58 1.70
CA HIS A 16 12.21 5.06 1.11
C HIS A 16 11.08 5.31 2.13
N GLU A 17 11.37 5.29 3.43
CA GLU A 17 10.34 5.51 4.48
C GLU A 17 9.61 6.85 4.33
N GLU A 18 10.27 7.89 3.82
CA GLU A 18 9.69 9.22 3.62
C GLU A 18 8.58 9.25 2.55
N SER A 19 8.58 8.28 1.63
CA SER A 19 7.54 8.16 0.59
C SER A 19 6.30 7.38 1.03
N ILE A 20 6.31 6.81 2.25
CA ILE A 20 5.23 5.99 2.78
C ILE A 20 4.51 6.76 3.88
N ILE A 21 3.26 7.11 3.61
CA ILE A 21 2.37 7.72 4.60
C ILE A 21 1.47 6.62 5.16
N THR A 22 1.36 6.56 6.49
CA THR A 22 0.47 5.62 7.18
C THR A 22 -0.43 6.39 8.11
N GLU A 23 -1.72 6.39 7.81
CA GLU A 23 -2.76 7.03 8.59
C GLU A 23 -3.75 5.96 9.10
N PRO A 24 -4.37 6.16 10.27
CA PRO A 24 -5.47 5.31 10.70
C PRO A 24 -6.69 5.51 9.80
N VAL A 25 -7.43 4.43 9.57
CA VAL A 25 -8.69 4.43 8.83
C VAL A 25 -9.78 3.83 9.72
N ARG A 26 -10.99 4.39 9.68
CA ARG A 26 -12.15 3.83 10.38
C ARG A 26 -12.75 2.66 9.61
N GLU A 27 -13.46 1.75 10.28
CA GLU A 27 -14.08 0.57 9.65
C GLU A 27 -15.06 0.93 8.51
N ASP A 28 -15.72 2.09 8.60
CA ASP A 28 -16.67 2.58 7.60
C ASP A 28 -16.09 3.69 6.69
N GLU A 29 -14.77 3.91 6.74
CA GLU A 29 -14.11 4.94 5.93
C GLU A 29 -13.50 4.33 4.68
N PHE A 30 -13.96 4.79 3.52
CA PHE A 30 -13.41 4.35 2.25
C PHE A 30 -12.06 5.02 1.98
N VAL A 31 -11.02 4.21 1.77
CA VAL A 31 -9.68 4.69 1.40
C VAL A 31 -9.58 4.78 -0.12
N PHE A 32 -10.26 5.76 -0.71
CA PHE A 32 -9.99 6.17 -2.09
C PHE A 32 -9.93 7.69 -2.18
N PHE A 33 -8.93 8.18 -2.89
CA PHE A 33 -8.92 9.54 -3.41
C PHE A 33 -8.51 9.47 -4.86
N LYS A 34 -9.25 10.18 -5.70
CA LYS A 34 -8.84 10.41 -7.07
C LYS A 34 -7.61 11.31 -7.03
N ASN A 35 -6.47 10.77 -7.47
CA ASN A 35 -5.25 11.54 -7.53
C ASN A 35 -5.18 12.32 -8.86
N ASP A 36 -5.59 13.58 -8.83
CA ASP A 36 -5.60 14.46 -10.00
C ASP A 36 -4.35 15.33 -10.11
N THR A 37 -3.47 15.30 -9.11
CA THR A 37 -2.27 16.16 -9.02
C THR A 37 -1.02 15.32 -8.73
N PRO A 38 0.11 15.55 -9.44
CA PRO A 38 1.36 14.87 -9.13
C PRO A 38 1.84 15.12 -7.68
N PRO A 39 2.62 14.19 -7.08
CA PRO A 39 3.07 12.91 -7.65
C PRO A 39 1.97 11.84 -7.64
N ASP A 40 2.13 10.82 -8.49
CA ASP A 40 1.24 9.66 -8.49
C ASP A 40 1.43 8.82 -7.22
N TYR A 41 0.33 8.50 -6.53
CA TYR A 41 0.32 7.60 -5.38
C TYR A 41 -0.89 6.65 -5.44
N PHE A 42 -0.81 5.58 -4.66
CA PHE A 42 -1.90 4.62 -4.48
C PHE A 42 -2.06 4.30 -2.98
N TYR A 43 -3.21 3.72 -2.63
CA TYR A 43 -3.52 3.33 -1.27
C TYR A 43 -3.42 1.81 -1.09
N LEU A 44 -3.01 1.38 0.10
CA LEU A 44 -2.91 -0.02 0.49
C LEU A 44 -3.21 -0.14 1.99
N TYR A 45 -4.08 -1.08 2.38
CA TYR A 45 -4.23 -1.38 3.80
C TYR A 45 -3.01 -2.14 4.30
N THR A 46 -2.50 -1.68 5.42
CA THR A 46 -1.40 -2.35 6.11
C THR A 46 -1.71 -3.81 6.48
N GLY A 47 -2.99 -4.13 6.71
CA GLY A 47 -3.45 -5.50 6.99
C GLY A 47 -3.25 -6.50 5.83
N VAL A 48 -3.06 -6.02 4.60
CA VAL A 48 -2.76 -6.87 3.42
C VAL A 48 -1.26 -7.15 3.29
N ILE A 49 -0.42 -6.27 3.83
CA ILE A 49 1.03 -6.32 3.65
C ILE A 49 1.63 -7.53 4.37
N GLN A 50 1.21 -7.81 5.61
CA GLN A 50 1.75 -8.93 6.37
C GLN A 50 1.37 -10.30 5.77
N PRO A 51 0.10 -10.59 5.43
CA PRO A 51 -0.27 -11.88 4.86
C PRO A 51 0.37 -12.16 3.50
N LEU A 52 0.58 -11.12 2.69
CA LEU A 52 1.17 -11.24 1.35
C LEU A 52 2.70 -11.06 1.36
N ASN A 53 3.30 -10.79 2.51
CA ASN A 53 4.73 -10.51 2.68
C ASN A 53 5.26 -9.47 1.65
N LEU A 54 4.48 -8.42 1.41
CA LEU A 54 4.83 -7.36 0.46
C LEU A 54 5.84 -6.39 1.08
N TRP A 55 6.77 -5.91 0.26
CA TRP A 55 7.72 -4.86 0.64
C TRP A 55 7.63 -3.70 -0.37
N LEU A 56 7.71 -2.47 0.14
CA LEU A 56 7.67 -1.26 -0.66
C LEU A 56 9.06 -0.60 -0.73
N SER A 57 9.38 0.16 -1.78
CA SER A 57 8.72 0.10 -3.09
C SER A 57 8.91 -1.28 -3.71
N PHE A 58 7.93 -1.74 -4.51
CA PHE A 58 8.05 -3.01 -5.21
C PHE A 58 9.34 -3.05 -6.04
N THR A 59 10.02 -4.19 -6.00
CA THR A 59 11.09 -4.48 -6.94
C THR A 59 10.55 -4.52 -8.37
N SER A 60 11.43 -4.37 -9.37
CA SER A 60 11.03 -4.48 -10.77
C SER A 60 10.32 -5.81 -11.08
N PHE A 61 10.78 -6.89 -10.44
CA PHE A 61 10.17 -8.22 -10.56
C PHE A 61 8.75 -8.26 -9.97
N GLU A 62 8.54 -7.74 -8.76
CA GLU A 62 7.21 -7.71 -8.13
C GLU A 62 6.23 -6.84 -8.92
N ALA A 63 6.68 -5.67 -9.41
CA ALA A 63 5.88 -4.80 -10.25
C ALA A 63 5.50 -5.46 -11.58
N GLU A 64 6.41 -6.23 -12.18
CA GLU A 64 6.14 -7.01 -13.39
C GLU A 64 5.18 -8.16 -13.11
N MET A 65 5.32 -8.86 -11.98
CA MET A 65 4.40 -9.92 -11.58
C MET A 65 2.97 -9.40 -11.40
N LEU A 66 2.80 -8.27 -10.71
CA LEU A 66 1.48 -7.63 -10.57
C LEU A 66 0.88 -7.31 -11.94
N ARG A 67 1.69 -6.80 -12.88
CA ARG A 67 1.26 -6.54 -14.25
C ARG A 67 0.85 -7.83 -15.00
N VAL A 68 1.62 -8.90 -14.88
CA VAL A 68 1.31 -10.22 -15.49
C VAL A 68 0.00 -10.79 -14.94
N LEU A 69 -0.25 -10.60 -13.65
CA LEU A 69 -1.51 -10.98 -12.99
C LEU A 69 -2.67 -10.02 -13.32
N ASN A 70 -2.43 -9.00 -14.16
CA ASN A 70 -3.38 -7.94 -14.50
C ASN A 70 -3.91 -7.21 -13.25
N VAL A 71 -3.04 -7.02 -12.26
CA VAL A 71 -3.28 -6.27 -11.01
C VAL A 71 -2.55 -4.94 -11.11
N ALA A 72 -3.30 -3.85 -11.28
CA ALA A 72 -2.76 -2.51 -11.13
C ALA A 72 -2.44 -2.23 -9.64
N PRO A 73 -1.45 -1.38 -9.31
CA PRO A 73 -1.18 -0.99 -7.93
C PRO A 73 -2.42 -0.44 -7.19
N THR A 74 -3.32 0.22 -7.91
CA THR A 74 -4.60 0.71 -7.40
C THR A 74 -5.61 -0.39 -7.05
N GLN A 75 -5.44 -1.61 -7.57
CA GLN A 75 -6.24 -2.79 -7.25
C GLN A 75 -5.69 -3.56 -6.04
N LEU A 76 -4.59 -3.11 -5.43
CA LEU A 76 -4.13 -3.60 -4.13
C LEU A 76 -4.95 -2.98 -2.99
N HIS A 77 -6.26 -2.84 -3.20
CA HIS A 77 -7.25 -2.52 -2.18
C HIS A 77 -8.18 -3.74 -2.06
N PRO A 78 -8.68 -4.11 -0.87
CA PRO A 78 -9.65 -5.18 -0.68
C PRO A 78 -10.82 -5.04 -1.67
N ASN A 79 -11.15 -6.17 -2.31
CA ASN A 79 -12.14 -6.39 -3.36
C ASN A 79 -13.59 -6.06 -2.99
N SER A 80 -13.84 -5.28 -1.94
CA SER A 80 -15.18 -4.81 -1.55
C SER A 80 -15.62 -3.56 -2.34
N TRP A 81 -15.05 -3.34 -3.52
CA TRP A 81 -15.35 -2.23 -4.44
C TRP A 81 -15.98 -2.72 -5.76
N ALA A 82 -16.86 -3.72 -5.67
CA ALA A 82 -17.85 -3.98 -6.72
C ALA A 82 -19.13 -3.19 -6.43
#